data_AF-A0A962CVF8-F1
#
_entry.id   AF-A0A962CVF8-F1
#
_cell.length_a   1.000
_cell.length_b   1.000
_cell.length_c   1.000
_cell.angle_alpha   90.00
_cell.angle_beta   90.00
_cell.angle_gamma   90.00
#
_symmetry.space_group_name_H-M   'P 1'
#
loop_
_entity.id
_entity.type
_entity.pdbx_description
1 polymer ?
#
loop_
_entity_poly.entity_id
_entity_poly.type
_entity_poly.pdbx_seq_one_letter_code
_entity_poly.pdbx_strand_id
1 'polypeptide(L)'
;MTTQPEHILENNLITQLVKLGYERVSVITNDAELVANFKVQLERLNEVKLSDHEFKQILNNINKGSIFNRAKILRDRVTYTDSEGETRTVQLLDGFHPQKNIFEVTQQVRMQGRYDNRYDVTLLING
;
A
#
# COMPACT_ATOMS: atom_id res chain seq x y z
N MET A 1 9.62 35.88 -2.92
CA MET A 1 8.79 34.70 -2.61
C MET A 1 9.48 33.95 -1.48
N THR A 2 8.84 33.79 -0.33
CA THR A 2 9.41 33.05 0.80
C THR A 2 9.29 31.56 0.51
N THR A 3 10.41 30.91 0.19
CA THR A 3 10.48 29.47 0.02
C THR A 3 10.25 28.81 1.38
N GLN A 4 9.07 28.21 1.55
CA GLN A 4 8.78 27.38 2.71
C GLN A 4 9.62 26.09 2.61
N PRO A 5 10.29 25.65 3.69
CA PRO A 5 11.01 24.39 3.70
C PRO A 5 10.11 23.23 3.26
N GLU A 6 10.66 22.31 2.47
CA GLU A 6 9.97 21.16 1.90
C GLU A 6 9.31 20.30 2.99
N HIS A 7 9.98 20.16 4.14
CA HIS A 7 9.42 19.45 5.31
C HIS A 7 8.12 20.07 5.83
N ILE A 8 7.93 21.40 5.73
CA ILE A 8 6.70 22.04 6.18
C ILE A 8 5.58 21.79 5.17
N LEU A 9 5.90 21.84 3.87
CA LEU A 9 4.94 21.51 2.80
C LEU A 9 4.44 20.07 2.92
N GLU A 10 5.36 19.12 3.17
CA GLU A 10 5.04 17.71 3.38
C GLU A 10 4.11 17.50 4.59
N ASN A 11 4.47 18.06 5.75
CA ASN A 11 3.65 17.94 6.95
C ASN A 11 2.27 18.58 6.77
N ASN A 12 2.18 19.70 6.05
CA ASN A 12 0.91 20.34 5.72
C ASN A 12 0.06 19.46 4.80
N LEU A 13 0.66 18.84 3.78
CA LEU A 13 -0.02 17.93 2.87
C LEU A 13 -0.56 16.70 3.59
N ILE A 14 0.25 16.06 4.43
CA ILE A 14 -0.19 14.92 5.25
C ILE A 14 -1.34 15.33 6.16
N THR A 15 -1.25 16.49 6.82
CA THR A 15 -2.32 17.00 7.68
C THR A 15 -3.62 17.22 6.91
N GLN A 16 -3.54 17.69 5.67
CA GLN A 16 -4.72 17.82 4.80
C GLN A 16 -5.29 16.46 4.40
N LEU A 17 -4.45 15.51 4.00
CA LEU A 17 -4.88 14.16 3.62
C LEU A 17 -5.55 13.43 4.79
N VAL A 18 -5.01 13.54 6.01
CA VAL A 18 -5.64 12.98 7.20
C VAL A 18 -7.02 13.59 7.45
N LYS A 19 -7.20 14.90 7.24
CA LYS A 19 -8.52 15.54 7.32
C LYS A 19 -9.50 15.05 6.25
N LEU A 20 -9.00 14.59 5.11
CA LEU A 20 -9.79 14.00 4.03
C LEU A 20 -10.10 12.51 4.26
N GLY A 21 -9.64 11.92 5.38
CA GLY A 21 -9.93 10.54 5.76
C GLY A 21 -8.82 9.54 5.42
N TYR A 22 -7.63 9.99 5.01
CA TYR A 22 -6.48 9.10 4.83
C TYR A 22 -5.92 8.68 6.19
N GLU A 23 -5.68 7.38 6.35
CA GLU A 23 -5.01 6.83 7.53
C GLU A 23 -3.50 7.12 7.44
N ARG A 24 -2.94 7.78 8.45
CA ARG A 24 -1.49 8.02 8.49
C ARG A 24 -0.77 6.77 8.97
N VAL A 25 0.03 6.17 8.10
CA VAL A 25 0.89 5.05 8.46
C VAL A 25 2.23 5.59 8.95
N SER A 26 2.82 4.93 9.95
CA SER A 26 4.20 5.23 10.38
C SER A 26 5.15 5.16 9.19
N VAL A 27 6.26 5.90 9.26
CA VAL A 27 7.27 5.95 8.19
C VAL A 27 7.65 4.52 7.79
N ILE A 28 7.26 4.11 6.58
CA ILE A 28 7.63 2.80 6.04
C ILE A 28 9.05 2.97 5.51
N THR A 29 10.00 2.39 6.22
CA THR A 29 11.43 2.59 5.95
C THR A 29 12.02 1.49 5.07
N ASN A 30 11.34 0.35 4.98
CA ASN A 30 11.81 -0.83 4.29
C ASN A 30 10.65 -1.60 3.62
N ASP A 31 11.00 -2.42 2.62
CA ASP A 31 10.03 -3.25 1.89
C ASP A 31 9.27 -4.25 2.79
N ALA A 32 9.87 -4.71 3.89
CA ALA A 32 9.23 -5.68 4.78
C ALA A 32 8.05 -5.05 5.54
N GLU A 33 8.19 -3.81 6.00
CA GLU A 33 7.11 -3.02 6.61
C GLU A 33 5.99 -2.74 5.61
N LEU A 34 6.34 -2.43 4.36
CA LEU A 34 5.35 -2.22 3.29
C LEU A 34 4.54 -3.49 3.04
N VAL A 35 5.22 -4.63 2.91
CA VAL A 35 4.58 -5.93 2.70
C VAL A 35 3.73 -6.35 3.90
N ALA A 36 4.16 -6.06 5.12
CA ALA A 36 3.38 -6.31 6.32
C ALA A 36 2.11 -5.45 6.37
N ASN A 37 2.22 -4.16 6.03
CA ASN A 37 1.06 -3.26 5.90
C ASN A 37 0.08 -3.79 4.84
N PHE A 38 0.59 -4.11 3.65
CA PHE A 38 -0.19 -4.68 2.56
C PHE A 38 -0.95 -5.95 2.98
N LYS A 39 -0.33 -6.85 3.76
CA LYS A 39 -1.01 -8.04 4.28
C LYS A 39 -2.24 -7.66 5.12
N VAL A 40 -2.07 -6.74 6.07
CA VAL A 40 -3.14 -6.33 6.99
C VAL A 40 -4.29 -5.68 6.23
N GLN A 41 -3.98 -4.79 5.27
CA GLN A 41 -5.02 -4.11 4.51
C GLN A 41 -5.72 -5.03 3.51
N LEU A 42 -5.00 -5.98 2.91
CA LEU A 42 -5.59 -6.99 2.03
C LEU A 42 -6.57 -7.91 2.79
N GLU A 43 -6.21 -8.34 4.01
CA GLU A 43 -7.08 -9.09 4.90
C GLU A 43 -8.35 -8.29 5.25
N ARG A 44 -8.20 -6.99 5.57
CA ARG A 44 -9.32 -6.10 5.91
C ARG A 44 -10.26 -5.87 4.72
N LEU A 45 -9.73 -5.65 3.52
CA LEU A 45 -10.52 -5.44 2.30
C LEU A 45 -11.36 -6.68 1.94
N ASN A 46 -10.79 -7.87 2.11
CA ASN A 46 -11.41 -9.13 1.70
C ASN A 46 -12.14 -9.85 2.84
N GLU A 47 -12.07 -9.33 4.07
CA GLU A 47 -12.65 -9.93 5.27
C GLU A 47 -12.18 -11.38 5.51
N VAL A 48 -10.89 -11.64 5.22
CA VAL A 48 -10.25 -12.96 5.38
C VAL A 48 -9.00 -12.87 6.25
N LYS A 49 -8.57 -14.01 6.80
CA LYS A 49 -7.27 -14.16 7.44
C LYS A 49 -6.38 -15.03 6.59
N LEU A 50 -5.20 -14.52 6.25
CA LEU A 50 -4.25 -15.19 5.37
C LEU A 50 -3.06 -15.71 6.18
N SER A 51 -2.79 -17.00 6.08
CA SER A 51 -1.52 -17.57 6.48
C SER A 51 -0.37 -16.99 5.65
N ASP A 52 0.85 -17.10 6.16
CA ASP A 52 2.03 -16.63 5.43
C ASP A 52 2.23 -17.37 4.11
N HIS A 53 1.80 -18.64 4.04
CA HIS A 53 1.85 -19.42 2.80
C HIS A 53 0.89 -18.89 1.75
N GLU A 54 -0.38 -18.66 2.11
CA GLU A 54 -1.41 -18.12 1.21
C GLU A 54 -1.03 -16.72 0.72
N PHE A 55 -0.60 -15.85 1.65
CA PHE A 55 -0.15 -14.50 1.31
C PHE A 55 1.07 -14.51 0.39
N LYS A 56 2.02 -15.42 0.59
CA LYS A 56 3.18 -15.58 -0.30
C LYS A 56 2.78 -16.01 -1.71
N GLN A 57 1.76 -16.86 -1.86
CA GLN A 57 1.21 -17.21 -3.18
C GLN A 57 0.65 -15.96 -3.88
N ILE A 58 -0.12 -15.15 -3.16
CA ILE A 58 -0.70 -13.89 -3.67
C ILE A 58 0.42 -12.93 -4.09
N LEU A 59 1.41 -12.70 -3.23
CA LEU A 59 2.58 -11.85 -3.55
C LEU A 59 3.33 -12.32 -4.79
N ASN A 60 3.51 -13.64 -4.95
CA ASN A 60 4.15 -14.18 -6.13
C ASN A 60 3.30 -13.95 -7.38
N ASN A 61 1.97 -14.01 -7.28
CA ASN A 61 1.08 -13.75 -8.41
C ASN A 61 1.11 -12.29 -8.84
N ILE A 62 1.05 -11.33 -7.91
CA ILE A 62 1.08 -9.90 -8.25
C ILE A 62 2.44 -9.43 -8.78
N ASN A 63 3.53 -10.11 -8.43
CA ASN A 63 4.87 -9.76 -8.87
C ASN A 63 5.25 -10.37 -10.24
N LYS A 64 4.43 -11.25 -10.81
CA LYS A 64 4.70 -11.87 -12.12
C LYS A 64 4.48 -10.89 -13.28
N GLY A 65 5.33 -11.04 -14.30
CA GLY A 65 5.17 -10.35 -15.59
C GLY A 65 5.66 -8.90 -15.61
N SER A 66 5.33 -8.22 -16.71
CA SER A 66 5.70 -6.82 -16.94
C SER A 66 4.84 -5.85 -16.11
N ILE A 67 5.24 -4.57 -16.06
CA ILE A 67 4.48 -3.49 -15.41
C ILE A 67 3.02 -3.45 -15.90
N PHE A 68 2.80 -3.70 -17.20
CA PHE A 68 1.45 -3.77 -17.78
C PHE A 68 0.63 -4.93 -17.21
N ASN A 69 1.24 -6.12 -17.06
CA ASN A 69 0.57 -7.27 -16.47
C ASN A 69 0.21 -6.99 -15.01
N ARG A 70 1.12 -6.40 -14.24
CA ARG A 70 0.86 -6.01 -12.84
C ARG A 70 -0.30 -5.01 -12.75
N ALA A 71 -0.33 -4.00 -13.62
CA ALA A 71 -1.43 -3.04 -13.68
C ALA A 71 -2.79 -3.68 -14.05
N LYS A 72 -2.78 -4.77 -14.82
CA LYS A 72 -3.99 -5.56 -15.09
C LYS A 72 -4.41 -6.36 -13.86
N ILE A 73 -3.47 -7.03 -13.20
CA ILE A 73 -3.72 -7.82 -11.98
C ILE A 73 -4.32 -6.96 -10.86
N LEU A 74 -3.86 -5.71 -10.71
CA LEU A 74 -4.40 -4.77 -9.72
C LEU A 74 -5.92 -4.54 -9.82
N ARG A 75 -6.50 -4.68 -11.02
CA ARG A 75 -7.94 -4.50 -11.25
C ARG A 75 -8.71 -5.82 -11.32
N ASP A 76 -8.03 -6.94 -11.15
CA ASP A 76 -8.60 -8.28 -11.27
C ASP A 76 -8.56 -9.01 -9.92
N ARG A 77 -9.14 -10.21 -9.89
CA ARG A 77 -9.07 -11.10 -8.72
C ARG A 77 -7.82 -11.97 -8.78
N VAL A 78 -7.12 -12.06 -7.66
CA VAL A 78 -5.95 -12.94 -7.51
C VAL A 78 -6.39 -14.24 -6.88
N THR A 79 -6.10 -15.36 -7.53
CA THR A 79 -6.36 -16.70 -6.99
C THR A 79 -5.24 -17.15 -6.06
N TYR A 80 -5.60 -17.93 -5.04
CA TYR A 80 -4.67 -18.63 -4.15
C TYR A 80 -5.31 -19.94 -3.68
N THR A 81 -4.48 -20.90 -3.28
CA THR A 81 -4.94 -22.16 -2.69
C THR A 81 -4.84 -22.06 -1.18
N ASP A 82 -5.95 -22.32 -0.49
CA ASP A 82 -6.03 -22.30 0.97
C ASP A 82 -5.43 -23.56 1.61
N SER A 83 -5.44 -23.63 2.94
CA SER A 83 -4.93 -24.80 3.68
C SER A 83 -5.71 -26.10 3.42
N GLU A 84 -6.98 -25.99 2.99
CA GLU A 84 -7.84 -27.13 2.68
C GLU A 84 -7.70 -27.59 1.22
N GLY A 85 -6.88 -26.89 0.42
CA GLY A 85 -6.69 -27.18 -1.00
C GLY A 85 -7.75 -26.57 -1.91
N GLU A 86 -8.63 -25.70 -1.38
CA GLU A 86 -9.65 -25.00 -2.15
C GLU A 86 -9.05 -23.78 -2.86
N THR A 87 -9.50 -23.51 -4.08
CA THR A 87 -9.10 -22.29 -4.81
C THR A 87 -9.98 -21.13 -4.38
N ARG A 88 -9.38 -20.17 -3.68
CA ARG A 88 -10.02 -18.92 -3.27
C ARG A 88 -9.49 -17.74 -4.07
N THR A 89 -10.19 -16.62 -3.98
CA THR A 89 -9.80 -15.38 -4.65
C THR A 89 -9.80 -14.20 -3.69
N VAL A 90 -8.84 -13.31 -3.83
CA VAL A 90 -8.83 -11.98 -3.21
C VAL A 90 -8.90 -10.88 -4.26
N GLN A 91 -9.44 -9.74 -3.88
CA GLN A 91 -9.39 -8.49 -4.63
C GLN A 91 -8.27 -7.61 -4.06
N LEU A 92 -7.57 -6.90 -4.93
CA LEU A 92 -6.54 -5.92 -4.54
C LEU A 92 -7.10 -4.50 -4.45
N LEU A 93 -8.14 -4.22 -5.23
CA LEU A 93 -8.81 -2.93 -5.31
C LEU A 93 -10.28 -3.17 -5.64
N ASP A 94 -11.20 -2.54 -4.89
CA ASP A 94 -12.62 -2.53 -5.25
C ASP A 94 -12.92 -1.30 -6.12
N GLY A 95 -13.00 -1.52 -7.43
CA GLY A 95 -13.35 -0.47 -8.39
C GLY A 95 -14.84 -0.12 -8.44
N PHE A 96 -15.71 -0.99 -7.89
CA PHE A 96 -17.16 -0.78 -7.87
C PHE A 96 -17.61 -0.03 -6.61
N HIS A 97 -16.95 -0.29 -5.48
CA HIS A 97 -17.22 0.36 -4.19
C HIS A 97 -15.95 1.01 -3.64
N PRO A 98 -15.59 2.22 -4.12
CA PRO A 98 -14.39 2.93 -3.68
C PRO A 98 -14.28 3.10 -2.15
N GLN A 99 -15.42 3.19 -1.46
CA GLN A 99 -15.54 3.32 -0.01
C GLN A 99 -15.02 2.11 0.79
N LYS A 100 -14.85 0.95 0.15
CA LYS A 100 -14.25 -0.23 0.78
C LYS A 100 -12.73 -0.18 0.77
N ASN A 101 -12.14 0.61 -0.14
CA ASN A 101 -10.70 0.75 -0.19
C ASN A 101 -10.22 1.62 0.97
N ILE A 102 -9.06 1.26 1.48
CA ILE A 102 -8.42 1.92 2.60
C ILE A 102 -7.34 2.80 2.02
N PHE A 103 -7.46 4.11 2.28
CA PHE A 103 -6.54 5.11 1.76
C PHE A 103 -5.57 5.49 2.87
N GLU A 104 -4.30 5.29 2.60
CA GLU A 104 -3.23 5.49 3.55
C GLU A 104 -2.24 6.52 3.01
N VAL A 105 -1.60 7.25 3.93
CA VAL A 105 -0.53 8.19 3.60
C VAL A 105 0.70 7.87 4.42
N THR A 106 1.83 7.76 3.73
CA THR A 106 3.16 7.62 4.35
C THR A 106 4.12 8.61 3.70
N GLN A 107 5.20 8.90 4.41
CA GLN A 107 6.27 9.76 3.92
C GLN A 107 7.60 9.04 4.10
N GLN A 108 8.49 9.19 3.13
CA GLN A 108 9.85 8.68 3.26
C GLN A 108 10.77 9.80 3.75
N VAL A 109 11.20 9.72 5.00
CA VAL A 109 12.22 10.64 5.53
C VAL A 109 13.58 9.94 5.45
N ARG A 110 14.27 10.04 4.32
CA ARG A 110 15.69 9.66 4.23
C ARG A 110 16.54 10.88 4.58
N MET A 111 17.12 10.89 5.77
CA MET A 111 18.19 11.84 6.13
C MET A 111 19.55 11.19 5.88
N GLN A 112 20.21 11.50 4.77
CA GLN A 112 21.63 11.19 4.58
C GLN A 112 22.41 12.46 4.27
N GLY A 113 22.99 13.06 5.31
CA GLY A 113 24.10 14.02 5.19
C GLY A 113 23.89 15.18 4.19
N ARG A 114 25.00 15.79 3.76
CA ARG A 114 25.08 17.20 3.33
C ARG A 114 24.28 17.60 2.07
N TYR A 115 23.73 16.68 1.27
CA TYR A 115 23.13 17.04 -0.04
C TYR A 115 21.99 16.17 -0.60
N ASP A 116 21.34 15.26 0.16
CA ASP A 116 20.20 14.51 -0.43
C ASP A 116 19.06 14.30 0.58
N ASN A 117 18.25 15.35 0.77
CA ASN A 117 16.98 15.25 1.48
C ASN A 117 15.87 15.03 0.44
N ARG A 118 15.33 13.81 0.39
CA ARG A 118 14.17 13.47 -0.44
C ARG A 118 12.91 13.58 0.41
N TYR A 119 11.98 14.42 -0.02
CA TYR A 119 10.69 14.65 0.64
C TYR A 119 9.58 14.16 -0.30
N ASP A 120 9.20 12.89 -0.13
CA ASP A 120 8.19 12.24 -0.95
C ASP A 120 7.03 11.76 -0.07
N VAL A 121 5.83 12.23 -0.38
CA VAL A 121 4.58 11.68 0.16
C VAL A 121 4.09 10.58 -0.77
N THR A 122 3.89 9.39 -0.21
CA THR A 122 3.33 8.24 -0.92
C THR A 122 1.92 7.97 -0.42
N LEU A 123 0.99 7.86 -1.37
CA LEU A 123 -0.36 7.39 -1.10
C LEU A 123 -0.41 5.88 -1.35
N LEU A 124 -0.93 5.17 -0.35
CA LEU A 124 -1.13 3.73 -0.35
C LEU A 124 -2.63 3.46 -0.45
N ILE A 125 -3.00 2.45 -1.23
CA ILE A 125 -4.41 2.07 -1.42
C ILE A 125 -4.48 0.57 -1.16
N ASN A 126 -5.09 0.22 -0.03
CA ASN A 126 -5.08 -1.14 0.52
C ASN A 126 -3.64 -1.64 0.79
N GLY A 127 -2.77 -0.75 1.27
CA GLY A 127 -1.34 -0.96 1.48
C GLY A 127 -0.51 -0.79 0.21
#